data_AF-A0A7V1ZK54-F1
#
_entry.id   AF-A0A7V1ZK54-F1
#
_cell.length_a   1.000
_cell.length_b   1.000
_cell.length_c   1.000
_cell.angle_alpha   90.00
_cell.angle_beta   90.00
_cell.angle_gamma   90.00
#
_symmetry.space_group_name_H-M   'P 1'
#
loop_
_entity.id
_entity.type
_entity.pdbx_description
1 polymer ?
#
loop_
_entity_poly.entity_id
_entity_poly.type
_entity_poly.pdbx_seq_one_letter_code
_entity_poly.pdbx_strand_id
1 'polypeptide(L)' 'MGKPSRYKEIHRRRVRREKLRLLRKRYLNATSDEERQRIFEKVKRVSPGLSLEEFLLQKAPAH' A
#
# COMPACT_ATOMS: atom_id res chain seq x y z
N MET A 1 -16.28 23.77 -0.41
CA MET A 1 -15.55 22.51 -0.17
C MET A 1 -14.93 22.54 1.22
N GLY A 2 -15.61 21.98 2.23
CA GLY A 2 -15.13 21.99 3.61
C GLY A 2 -13.97 21.02 3.82
N LYS A 3 -13.05 21.36 4.73
CA LYS A 3 -11.95 20.47 5.13
C LYS A 3 -12.55 19.10 5.51
N PRO A 4 -12.02 17.98 5.00
CA PRO A 4 -12.49 16.67 5.42
C PRO A 4 -12.40 16.58 6.94
N SER A 5 -13.43 16.06 7.60
CA SER A 5 -13.35 15.77 9.03
C SER A 5 -12.08 14.95 9.30
N ARG A 6 -11.32 15.37 10.32
CA ARG A 6 -10.07 14.72 10.76
C ARG A 6 -10.24 13.20 10.87
N TYR A 7 -11.41 12.74 11.33
CA TYR A 7 -11.76 11.33 11.40
C TYR A 7 -11.77 10.63 10.03
N LYS A 8 -12.42 11.23 9.02
CA LYS A 8 -12.48 10.67 7.65
C LYS A 8 -11.09 10.59 7.02
N GLU A 9 -10.23 11.56 7.28
CA GLU A 9 -8.85 11.54 6.80
C GLU A 9 -8.03 10.41 7.44
N ILE A 10 -8.09 10.29 8.78
CA ILE A 10 -7.41 9.22 9.52
C ILE A 10 -7.89 7.86 9.04
N HIS A 11 -9.21 7.69 8.85
CA HIS A 11 -9.79 6.45 8.34
C HIS A 11 -9.25 6.10 6.95
N ARG A 12 -9.24 7.05 5.99
CA ARG A 12 -8.68 6.84 4.65
C ARG A 12 -7.20 6.44 4.70
N ARG A 13 -6.41 7.09 5.57
CA ARG A 13 -5.00 6.74 5.79
C ARG A 13 -4.83 5.32 6.35
N ARG A 14 -5.70 4.91 7.29
CA ARG A 14 -5.68 3.53 7.84
C ARG A 14 -6.00 2.51 6.77
N VAL A 15 -7.10 2.69 6.04
CA VAL A 15 -7.52 1.77 4.96
C VAL A 15 -6.44 1.67 3.87
N ARG A 16 -5.81 2.79 3.49
CA ARG A 16 -4.71 2.78 2.52
C ARG A 16 -3.52 1.96 3.01
N ARG A 17 -3.11 2.13 4.27
CA ARG A 17 -2.03 1.35 4.90
C ARG A 17 -2.36 -0.13 4.97
N GLU A 18 -3.59 -0.48 5.35
CA GLU A 18 -4.02 -1.88 5.40
C GLU A 18 -4.02 -2.54 4.02
N LYS A 19 -4.51 -1.82 3.00
CA LYS A 19 -4.50 -2.30 1.62
C LYS A 19 -3.07 -2.55 1.11
N LEU A 20 -2.14 -1.63 1.38
CA LEU A 20 -0.72 -1.81 1.03
C LEU A 20 -0.09 -2.99 1.77
N ARG A 21 -0.41 -3.18 3.07
CA ARG A 21 0.05 -4.34 3.85
C ARG A 21 -0.43 -5.66 3.26
N LEU A 22 -1.69 -5.74 2.84
CA LEU A 22 -2.26 -6.93 2.21
C LEU A 22 -1.61 -7.22 0.85
N LEU A 23 -1.42 -6.18 0.02
CA LEU A 23 -0.73 -6.31 -1.26
C LEU A 23 0.71 -6.79 -1.05
N ARG A 24 1.41 -6.32 -0.02
CA ARG A 24 2.77 -6.78 0.28
C ARG A 24 2.80 -8.26 0.64
N LYS A 25 1.90 -8.72 1.51
CA LYS A 25 1.80 -10.16 1.83
C LYS A 25 1.59 -11.00 0.58
N ARG A 26 0.72 -10.57 -0.32
CA ARG A 26 0.50 -11.24 -1.60
C ARG A 26 1.75 -11.22 -2.47
N TYR A 27 2.45 -10.09 -2.55
CA TYR A 27 3.67 -9.96 -3.33
C TYR A 27 4.76 -10.92 -2.85
N LEU A 28 4.94 -11.04 -1.54
CA LEU A 28 5.93 -11.95 -0.94
C LEU A 28 5.58 -13.43 -1.13
N ASN A 29 4.29 -13.76 -1.16
CA ASN A 29 3.82 -15.13 -1.39
C ASN A 29 3.71 -15.50 -2.88
N ALA A 30 3.79 -14.52 -3.79
CA ALA A 30 3.68 -14.75 -5.22
C ALA A 30 4.92 -15.51 -5.73
N THR A 31 4.65 -16.60 -6.45
CA THR A 31 5.67 -17.52 -6.98
C THR A 31 6.10 -17.15 -8.39
N SER A 32 5.26 -16.43 -9.14
CA SER A 32 5.53 -16.00 -10.52
C SER A 32 5.77 -14.50 -10.61
N ASP A 33 6.68 -14.10 -11.50
CA ASP A 33 6.97 -12.70 -11.79
C ASP A 33 5.76 -11.94 -12.38
N GLU A 34 4.93 -12.61 -13.18
CA GLU A 34 3.68 -12.01 -13.67
C GLU A 34 2.73 -11.65 -12.53
N GLU A 35 2.64 -12.51 -11.51
CA GLU A 35 1.78 -12.28 -10.36
C GLU A 35 2.32 -11.12 -9.50
N ARG A 36 3.65 -11.08 -9.29
CA ARG A 36 4.33 -9.96 -8.62
C ARG A 36 4.08 -8.64 -9.34
N GLN A 37 4.16 -8.63 -10.67
CA GLN A 37 3.92 -7.44 -11.48
C GLN A 37 2.47 -6.96 -11.34
N ARG A 38 1.48 -7.86 -11.46
CA ARG A 38 0.05 -7.52 -11.26
C ARG A 38 -0.24 -6.97 -9.87
N ILE A 39 0.44 -7.49 -8.85
CA ILE A 39 0.30 -6.98 -7.47
C ILE A 39 0.93 -5.59 -7.36
N PHE A 40 2.10 -5.38 -7.97
CA PHE A 40 2.77 -4.07 -7.94
C PHE A 40 2.00 -2.99 -8.72
N GLU A 41 1.34 -3.33 -9.83
CA GLU A 41 0.42 -2.41 -10.51
C GLU A 41 -0.72 -1.96 -9.60
N LYS A 42 -1.28 -2.87 -8.79
CA LYS A 42 -2.29 -2.53 -7.78
C LYS A 42 -1.71 -1.59 -6.73
N VAL A 43 -0.45 -1.78 -6.34
CA VAL A 43 0.26 -0.86 -5.43
C VAL A 43 0.38 0.52 -6.05
N LYS A 44 0.80 0.63 -7.31
CA LYS A 44 0.90 1.92 -8.03
C LYS A 44 -0.44 2.63 -8.16
N ARG A 45 -1.54 1.92 -8.38
CA ARG A 45 -2.90 2.52 -8.36
C ARG A 45 -3.27 3.07 -6.99
N VAL A 46 -2.84 2.42 -5.91
CA VAL A 46 -3.09 2.89 -4.53
C VAL A 46 -2.14 4.01 -4.15
N SER A 47 -0.88 3.95 -4.58
CA SER A 47 0.17 4.91 -4.27
C SER A 47 1.14 5.09 -5.45
N PRO A 48 0.85 6.03 -6.37
CA PRO A 48 1.62 6.20 -7.61
C PRO A 48 3.11 6.47 -7.39
N GLY A 49 3.44 7.25 -6.37
CA GLY A 49 4.82 7.62 -6.03
C GLY A 49 5.60 6.57 -5.24
N LEU A 50 4.99 5.45 -4.84
CA LEU A 50 5.69 4.44 -4.03
C LEU A 50 6.59 3.59 -4.93
N SER A 51 7.89 3.55 -4.65
CA SER A 51 8.84 2.68 -5.37
C SER A 51 8.70 1.22 -4.90
N LEU A 52 9.27 0.29 -5.68
CA LEU A 52 9.27 -1.13 -5.27
C LEU A 52 10.11 -1.35 -4.02
N GLU A 53 11.28 -0.70 -3.94
CA GLU A 53 12.15 -0.76 -2.77
C GLU A 53 11.44 -0.21 -1.54
N GLU A 54 10.83 0.97 -1.60
CA GLU A 54 10.04 1.51 -0.49
C GLU A 54 8.87 0.58 -0.13
N PHE A 55 8.19 0.04 -1.15
CA PHE A 55 7.12 -0.92 -0.99
C PHE A 55 7.58 -2.23 -0.34
N LEU A 56 8.88 -2.56 -0.29
CA LEU A 56 9.41 -3.72 0.44
C LEU A 56 10.08 -3.33 1.77
N LEU A 57 10.73 -2.17 1.81
CA LEU A 57 11.51 -1.62 2.93
C LEU A 57 10.67 -1.07 4.07
N GLN A 58 9.42 -0.67 3.82
CA GLN A 58 8.54 -0.08 4.83
C GLN A 58 8.25 -1.07 5.98
N LYS A 59 9.20 -1.31 6.87
CA LYS A 59 8.94 -1.78 8.23
C LYS A 59 7.85 -0.87 8.76
N ALA A 60 6.81 -1.46 9.37
CA ALA A 60 5.80 -0.69 10.08
C ALA A 60 6.53 0.38 10.91
N PRO A 61 6.11 1.66 10.89
CA PRO A 61 6.73 2.65 11.75
C PRO A 61 6.72 2.07 13.17
N ALA A 62 7.90 1.89 13.75
CA ALA A 62 8.03 1.60 15.16
C ALA A 62 7.38 2.79 15.87
N HIS A 63 6.27 2.45 16.55
CA HIS A 63 5.48 3.21 17.51
C HIS A 63 5.67 4.73 17.58
#